data_AF-A0A9W4FE74-F1
#
_entry.id   AF-A0A9W4FE74-F1
#
_cell.length_a   1.000
_cell.length_b   1.000
_cell.length_c   1.000
_cell.angle_alpha   90.00
_cell.angle_beta   90.00
_cell.angle_gamma   90.00
#
_symmetry.space_group_name_H-M   'P 1'
#
loop_
_entity.id
_entity.type
_entity.pdbx_description
1 polymer ?
#
loop_
_entity_poly.entity_id
_entity_poly.type
_entity_poly.pdbx_seq_one_letter_code
_entity_poly.pdbx_strand_id
1 'polypeptide(L)'
;MTAEAPPVTDLQPRRPFPARLGPKGNMVYKLITTTDHKLIGIMYCVVCFIFFFIGGLMALFIRGEVAMPGLQFLSNEQYNQLFTMHGTAMLLFYATPIVFGFANLVLPLQIGAPDVAFPRLNALSFWLFLFGALIAMSGFITPGGAADFGWTAYSPLTDAIHSPGVGGDLWIFGLGVGGLGTILGGVQHDHHGGLHARAGHDDVPDADFHLEHPGDLDPGAADLPAADRGAVRSGR
;
A
#
# COMPACT_ATOMS: atom_id res chain seq x y z
N MET A 1 16.38 -41.68 -46.89
CA MET A 1 15.78 -40.54 -46.16
C MET A 1 16.11 -40.74 -44.69
N THR A 2 17.25 -40.24 -44.24
CA THR A 2 17.64 -40.29 -42.82
C THR A 2 16.98 -39.11 -42.13
N ALA A 3 15.99 -39.38 -41.28
CA ALA A 3 15.39 -38.34 -40.44
C ALA A 3 16.43 -37.91 -39.41
N GLU A 4 17.01 -36.73 -39.61
CA GLU A 4 17.87 -36.09 -38.61
C GLU A 4 16.97 -35.66 -37.44
N ALA A 5 17.29 -36.13 -36.24
CA ALA A 5 16.54 -35.75 -35.05
C ALA A 5 16.69 -34.22 -34.82
N PRO A 6 15.63 -33.50 -34.44
CA PRO A 6 15.71 -32.08 -34.14
C PRO A 6 16.83 -31.82 -33.13
N PRO A 7 17.65 -30.77 -33.32
CA PRO A 7 18.74 -30.46 -32.40
C PRO A 7 18.18 -30.35 -30.99
N VAL A 8 18.71 -31.17 -30.08
CA VAL A 8 18.32 -31.17 -28.67
C VAL A 8 18.59 -29.77 -28.15
N THR A 9 17.51 -29.02 -27.91
CA THR A 9 17.60 -27.66 -27.38
C THR A 9 18.36 -27.71 -26.07
N ASP A 10 19.35 -26.83 -25.93
CA ASP A 10 20.29 -26.76 -24.81
C ASP A 10 19.55 -26.87 -23.46
N LEU A 11 19.84 -27.91 -22.69
CA LEU A 11 19.12 -28.23 -21.46
C LEU A 11 19.50 -27.20 -20.38
N GLN A 12 18.59 -26.26 -20.12
CA GLN A 12 18.79 -25.25 -19.07
C GLN A 12 18.83 -25.93 -17.69
N PRO A 13 19.95 -25.84 -16.95
CA PRO A 13 20.04 -26.43 -15.62
C PRO A 13 19.10 -25.71 -14.65
N ARG A 14 17.96 -26.32 -14.34
CA ARG A 14 16.99 -25.82 -13.38
C ARG A 14 17.06 -26.64 -12.10
N ARG A 15 17.01 -25.96 -10.93
CA ARG A 15 16.91 -26.66 -9.64
C ARG A 15 15.62 -27.49 -9.60
N PRO A 16 15.65 -28.75 -9.10
CA PRO A 16 14.44 -29.57 -8.96
C PRO A 16 13.37 -28.95 -8.06
N PHE A 17 13.79 -28.16 -7.07
CA PHE A 17 12.91 -27.42 -6.18
C PHE A 17 13.41 -25.99 -5.98
N PRO A 18 12.50 -25.01 -5.83
CA PRO A 18 12.88 -23.68 -5.37
C PRO A 18 13.48 -23.74 -3.97
N ALA A 19 14.35 -22.77 -3.64
CA ALA A 19 14.90 -22.68 -2.30
C ALA A 19 13.77 -22.46 -1.28
N ARG A 20 13.62 -23.36 -0.30
CA ARG A 20 12.54 -23.29 0.70
C ARG A 20 12.80 -22.21 1.76
N LEU A 21 14.04 -22.09 2.22
CA LEU A 21 14.52 -21.03 3.10
C LEU A 21 15.76 -20.40 2.47
N GLY A 22 15.88 -19.08 2.58
CA GLY A 22 17.10 -18.37 2.21
C GLY A 22 18.27 -18.69 3.17
N PRO A 23 19.47 -18.15 2.89
CA PRO A 23 20.62 -18.28 3.79
C PRO A 23 20.26 -17.83 5.22
N LYS A 24 20.62 -18.65 6.21
CA LYS A 24 20.35 -18.35 7.64
C LYS A 24 21.02 -17.03 8.04
N GLY A 25 20.29 -16.17 8.75
CA GLY A 25 20.82 -14.93 9.34
C GLY A 25 20.65 -13.65 8.51
N ASN A 26 20.41 -13.72 7.19
CA ASN A 26 20.22 -12.51 6.37
C ASN A 26 18.82 -11.88 6.49
N MET A 27 17.83 -12.66 6.96
CA MET A 27 16.43 -12.23 6.91
C MET A 27 16.12 -11.06 7.84
N VAL A 28 16.63 -11.05 9.07
CA VAL A 28 16.36 -9.98 10.05
C VAL A 28 17.02 -8.67 9.64
N TYR A 29 18.29 -8.71 9.24
CA TYR A 29 18.99 -7.54 8.74
C TYR A 29 18.28 -6.96 7.50
N LYS A 30 17.90 -7.84 6.57
CA LYS A 30 17.14 -7.45 5.38
C LYS A 30 15.78 -6.84 5.77
N LEU A 31 15.08 -7.39 6.75
CA LEU A 31 13.78 -6.86 7.21
C LEU A 31 13.89 -5.43 7.76
N ILE A 32 14.96 -5.14 8.50
CA ILE A 32 15.17 -3.82 9.12
C ILE A 32 15.63 -2.78 8.08
N THR A 33 16.44 -3.19 7.11
CA THR A 33 17.06 -2.29 6.12
C THR A 33 16.39 -2.31 4.76
N THR A 34 15.28 -3.03 4.60
CA THR A 34 14.56 -3.17 3.32
C THR A 34 13.95 -1.86 2.87
N THR A 35 14.02 -1.62 1.56
CA THR A 35 13.27 -0.57 0.86
C THR A 35 12.30 -1.14 -0.16
N ASP A 36 12.33 -2.46 -0.39
CA ASP A 36 11.48 -3.13 -1.38
C ASP A 36 10.02 -3.13 -0.93
N HIS A 37 9.16 -2.48 -1.72
CA HIS A 37 7.72 -2.38 -1.49
C HIS A 37 7.03 -3.75 -1.33
N LYS A 38 7.53 -4.81 -1.99
CA LYS A 38 6.96 -6.16 -1.86
C LYS A 38 7.22 -6.73 -0.48
N LEU A 39 8.46 -6.57 -0.01
CA LEU A 39 8.86 -7.08 1.30
C LEU A 39 8.17 -6.29 2.42
N ILE A 40 8.06 -4.97 2.28
CA ILE A 40 7.30 -4.10 3.20
C ILE A 40 5.81 -4.49 3.19
N GLY A 41 5.22 -4.75 2.03
CA GLY A 41 3.84 -5.22 1.91
C GLY A 41 3.60 -6.55 2.63
N ILE A 42 4.53 -7.51 2.51
CA ILE A 42 4.47 -8.78 3.26
C ILE A 42 4.57 -8.52 4.77
N MET A 43 5.44 -7.61 5.21
CA MET A 43 5.55 -7.23 6.62
C MET A 43 4.25 -6.66 7.17
N TYR A 44 3.59 -5.77 6.43
CA TYR A 44 2.26 -5.28 6.79
C TYR A 44 1.26 -6.42 6.93
N CYS A 45 1.15 -7.31 5.93
CA CYS A 45 0.22 -8.43 6.01
C CYS A 45 0.46 -9.30 7.24
N VAL A 46 1.71 -9.70 7.50
CA VAL A 46 2.05 -10.56 8.65
C VAL A 46 1.71 -9.87 9.97
N VAL A 47 2.10 -8.61 10.15
CA VAL A 47 1.81 -7.86 11.39
C VAL A 47 0.31 -7.61 11.57
N CYS A 48 -0.40 -7.26 10.50
CA CYS A 48 -1.86 -7.10 10.55
C CYS A 48 -2.55 -8.39 10.98
N PHE A 49 -2.12 -9.56 10.46
CA PHE A 49 -2.67 -10.85 10.90
C PHE A 49 -2.36 -11.14 12.37
N ILE A 50 -1.21 -10.72 12.89
CA ILE A 50 -0.92 -10.82 14.33
C ILE A 50 -1.94 -9.98 15.12
N PHE A 51 -2.18 -8.72 14.74
CA PHE A 51 -3.19 -7.89 15.39
C PHE A 51 -4.62 -8.41 15.19
N PHE A 52 -4.91 -9.06 14.05
CA PHE A 52 -6.18 -9.73 13.82
C PHE A 52 -6.41 -10.87 14.81
N PHE A 53 -5.39 -11.70 15.08
CA PHE A 53 -5.52 -12.76 16.09
C PHE A 53 -5.65 -12.20 17.51
N ILE A 54 -4.88 -11.16 17.85
CA ILE A 54 -4.99 -10.48 19.16
C ILE A 54 -6.39 -9.88 19.33
N GLY A 55 -6.87 -9.12 18.34
CA GLY A 55 -8.21 -8.52 18.36
C GLY A 55 -9.32 -9.58 18.33
N GLY A 56 -9.16 -10.65 17.57
CA GLY A 56 -10.10 -11.77 17.53
C GLY A 56 -10.20 -12.48 18.87
N LEU A 57 -9.07 -12.69 19.56
CA LEU A 57 -9.06 -13.25 20.90
C LEU A 57 -9.78 -12.35 21.92
N MET A 58 -9.56 -11.03 21.86
CA MET A 58 -10.32 -10.08 22.69
C MET A 58 -11.84 -10.15 22.42
N ALA A 59 -12.25 -10.29 21.15
CA ALA A 59 -13.66 -10.48 20.82
C ALA A 59 -14.23 -11.78 21.37
N LEU A 60 -13.46 -12.87 21.40
CA LEU A 60 -13.90 -14.14 22.00
C LEU A 60 -14.12 -14.00 23.50
N PHE A 61 -13.27 -13.25 24.21
CA PHE A 61 -13.49 -12.94 25.63
C PHE A 61 -14.75 -12.10 25.85
N ILE A 62 -14.96 -11.05 25.06
CA ILE A 62 -16.19 -10.23 25.11
C ILE A 62 -17.43 -11.10 24.86
N ARG A 63 -17.37 -11.96 23.82
CA ARG A 63 -18.49 -12.84 23.45
C ARG A 63 -18.74 -13.89 24.53
N GLY A 64 -17.69 -14.38 25.18
CA GLY A 64 -17.78 -15.30 26.31
C GLY A 64 -18.56 -14.68 27.48
N GLU A 65 -18.26 -13.43 27.85
CA GLU A 65 -18.88 -12.75 29.01
C GLU A 65 -20.39 -12.55 28.79
N VAL A 66 -20.80 -12.23 27.55
CA VAL A 66 -22.20 -12.00 27.19
C VAL A 66 -22.91 -13.29 26.72
N ALA A 67 -22.26 -14.45 26.79
CA ALA A 67 -22.84 -15.71 26.30
C ALA A 67 -24.05 -16.17 27.14
N MET A 68 -23.99 -15.96 28.45
CA MET A 68 -25.07 -16.29 29.38
C MET A 68 -25.15 -15.22 30.49
N PRO A 69 -26.37 -14.78 30.87
CA PRO A 69 -26.52 -13.86 32.00
C PRO A 69 -25.96 -14.46 33.30
N GLY A 70 -25.13 -13.70 34.03
CA GLY A 70 -24.58 -14.10 35.33
C GLY A 70 -23.24 -14.84 35.30
N LEU A 71 -22.65 -15.05 34.11
CA LEU A 71 -21.34 -15.68 33.91
C LEU A 71 -20.22 -14.62 33.99
N GLN A 72 -20.17 -13.88 35.10
CA GLN A 72 -19.17 -12.83 35.32
C GLN A 72 -17.77 -13.42 35.53
N PHE A 73 -16.98 -13.53 34.46
CA PHE A 73 -15.56 -13.86 34.57
C PHE A 73 -14.65 -12.66 34.31
N LEU A 74 -15.14 -11.61 33.64
CA LEU A 74 -14.46 -10.32 33.53
C LEU A 74 -15.07 -9.29 34.49
N SER A 75 -14.23 -8.40 35.04
CA SER A 75 -14.74 -7.19 35.69
C SER A 75 -15.33 -6.23 34.65
N ASN A 76 -16.24 -5.34 35.06
CA ASN A 76 -16.79 -4.31 34.17
C ASN A 76 -15.69 -3.45 33.53
N GLU A 77 -14.64 -3.13 34.29
CA GLU A 77 -13.49 -2.37 33.81
C GLU A 77 -12.73 -3.17 32.74
N GLN A 78 -12.44 -4.45 32.98
CA GLN A 78 -11.78 -5.31 31.99
C GLN A 78 -12.61 -5.45 30.72
N TYR A 79 -13.93 -5.58 30.82
CA TYR A 79 -14.81 -5.63 29.65
C TYR A 79 -14.69 -4.35 28.79
N ASN A 80 -14.73 -3.18 29.44
CA ASN A 80 -14.61 -1.89 28.76
C ASN A 80 -13.23 -1.72 28.10
N GLN A 81 -12.16 -2.17 28.77
CA GLN A 81 -10.80 -2.16 28.21
C GLN A 81 -10.68 -3.08 26.99
N LEU A 82 -11.20 -4.31 27.09
CA LEU A 82 -11.20 -5.26 25.99
C LEU A 82 -11.99 -4.73 24.79
N PHE A 83 -13.15 -4.12 25.01
CA PHE A 83 -13.97 -3.56 23.94
C PHE A 83 -13.25 -2.42 23.21
N THR A 84 -12.64 -1.50 23.95
CA THR A 84 -11.87 -0.39 23.41
C THR A 84 -10.71 -0.89 22.57
N MET A 85 -9.87 -1.75 23.15
CA MET A 85 -8.67 -2.27 22.49
C MET A 85 -8.99 -3.21 21.34
N HIS A 86 -10.09 -3.97 21.40
CA HIS A 86 -10.61 -4.75 20.27
C HIS A 86 -10.96 -3.85 19.08
N GLY A 87 -11.77 -2.81 19.32
CA GLY A 87 -12.18 -1.87 18.28
C GLY A 87 -10.97 -1.18 17.64
N THR A 88 -10.04 -0.70 18.46
CA THR A 88 -8.79 -0.07 17.99
C THR A 88 -7.92 -1.05 17.20
N ALA A 89 -7.69 -2.26 17.71
CA ALA A 89 -6.86 -3.25 17.02
C ALA A 89 -7.45 -3.65 15.66
N MET A 90 -8.78 -3.81 15.58
CA MET A 90 -9.44 -4.20 14.33
C MET A 90 -9.54 -3.06 13.32
N LEU A 91 -9.92 -1.86 13.74
CA LEU A 91 -10.09 -0.73 12.82
C LEU A 91 -8.73 -0.10 12.45
N LEU A 92 -7.93 0.25 13.45
CA LEU A 92 -6.77 1.11 13.26
C LEU A 92 -5.47 0.32 13.07
N PHE A 93 -5.35 -0.88 13.64
CA PHE A 93 -4.13 -1.69 13.52
C PHE A 93 -4.25 -2.87 12.54
N TYR A 94 -5.45 -3.20 12.09
CA TYR A 94 -5.70 -4.23 11.08
C TYR A 94 -6.30 -3.66 9.80
N ALA A 95 -7.49 -3.05 9.86
CA ALA A 95 -8.23 -2.66 8.65
C ALA A 95 -7.55 -1.53 7.87
N THR A 96 -7.06 -0.49 8.54
CA THR A 96 -6.33 0.59 7.87
C THR A 96 -4.99 0.10 7.28
N PRO A 97 -4.10 -0.56 8.06
CA PRO A 97 -2.76 -0.89 7.58
C PRO A 97 -2.77 -2.02 6.55
N ILE A 98 -3.76 -2.93 6.57
CA ILE A 98 -3.85 -3.98 5.54
C ILE A 98 -4.13 -3.39 4.15
N VAL A 99 -4.87 -2.28 4.06
CA VAL A 99 -5.09 -1.58 2.79
C VAL A 99 -3.77 -1.06 2.23
N PHE A 100 -2.93 -0.44 3.07
CA PHE A 100 -1.58 -0.02 2.69
C PHE A 100 -0.65 -1.20 2.40
N GLY A 101 -0.82 -2.34 3.08
CA GLY A 101 -0.11 -3.58 2.78
C GLY A 101 -0.40 -4.09 1.37
N PHE A 102 -1.67 -4.14 0.98
CA PHE A 102 -2.06 -4.51 -0.38
C PHE A 102 -1.66 -3.47 -1.42
N ALA A 103 -1.78 -2.18 -1.10
CA ALA A 103 -1.28 -1.11 -1.96
C ALA A 103 0.21 -1.29 -2.25
N ASN A 104 1.02 -1.58 -1.22
CA ASN A 104 2.44 -1.87 -1.39
C ASN A 104 2.71 -3.12 -2.23
N LEU A 105 1.91 -4.19 -2.09
CA LEU A 105 2.12 -5.41 -2.86
C LEU A 105 1.71 -5.29 -4.33
N VAL A 106 0.58 -4.63 -4.59
CA VAL A 106 -0.16 -4.76 -5.84
C VAL A 106 -0.11 -3.48 -6.67
N LEU A 107 -0.20 -2.28 -6.08
CA LEU A 107 -0.32 -1.05 -6.87
C LEU A 107 0.87 -0.83 -7.81
N PRO A 108 2.14 -0.90 -7.37
CA PRO A 108 3.27 -0.70 -8.27
C PRO A 108 3.27 -1.68 -9.45
N LEU A 109 2.83 -2.93 -9.20
CA LEU A 109 2.72 -3.94 -10.24
C LEU A 109 1.59 -3.68 -11.23
N GLN A 110 0.46 -3.11 -10.77
CA GLN A 110 -0.67 -2.77 -11.63
C GLN A 110 -0.39 -1.60 -12.58
N ILE A 111 0.38 -0.60 -12.12
CA ILE A 111 0.72 0.59 -12.90
C ILE A 111 2.05 0.43 -13.68
N GLY A 112 2.70 -0.74 -13.60
CA GLY A 112 3.97 -1.01 -14.28
C GLY A 112 5.17 -0.27 -13.71
N ALA A 113 5.09 0.20 -12.47
CA ALA A 113 6.15 0.95 -11.82
C ALA A 113 7.23 0.05 -11.20
N PRO A 114 8.49 0.51 -11.20
CA PRO A 114 9.60 -0.27 -10.62
C PRO A 114 9.57 -0.33 -9.08
N ASP A 115 9.08 0.71 -8.40
CA ASP A 115 8.98 0.80 -6.93
C ASP A 115 7.97 1.90 -6.54
N VAL A 116 7.82 2.19 -5.24
CA VAL A 116 7.03 3.29 -4.69
C VAL A 116 7.80 4.64 -4.71
N ALA A 117 7.10 5.78 -4.57
CA ALA A 117 7.67 7.12 -4.82
C ALA A 117 8.86 7.49 -3.92
N PHE A 118 8.79 7.14 -2.63
CA PHE A 118 9.79 7.42 -1.60
C PHE A 118 10.15 6.15 -0.80
N PRO A 119 10.97 5.22 -1.32
CA PRO A 119 11.12 3.87 -0.72
C PRO A 119 11.51 3.86 0.77
N ARG A 120 12.31 4.84 1.23
CA ARG A 120 12.69 4.96 2.65
C ARG A 120 11.56 5.49 3.53
N LEU A 121 10.71 6.36 3.01
CA LEU A 121 9.54 6.87 3.71
C LEU A 121 8.50 5.76 3.92
N ASN A 122 8.40 4.82 2.97
CA ASN A 122 7.53 3.65 3.08
C ASN A 122 7.94 2.76 4.25
N ALA A 123 9.24 2.46 4.35
CA ALA A 123 9.79 1.71 5.46
C ALA A 123 9.54 2.42 6.79
N LEU A 124 9.76 3.74 6.86
CA LEU A 124 9.45 4.54 8.05
C LEU A 124 7.97 4.47 8.43
N SER A 125 7.06 4.55 7.44
CA SER A 125 5.62 4.48 7.65
C SER A 125 5.22 3.15 8.31
N PHE A 126 5.82 2.03 7.88
CA PHE A 126 5.63 0.73 8.51
C PHE A 126 6.10 0.70 9.96
N TRP A 127 7.30 1.24 10.23
CA TRP A 127 7.84 1.25 11.59
C TRP A 127 7.03 2.12 12.54
N LEU A 128 6.58 3.30 12.08
CA LEU A 128 5.69 4.17 12.85
C LEU A 128 4.36 3.47 13.17
N PHE A 129 3.78 2.76 12.19
CA PHE A 129 2.61 1.92 12.44
C PHE A 129 2.89 0.86 13.52
N LEU A 130 3.94 0.06 13.34
CA LEU A 130 4.26 -1.04 14.26
C LEU A 130 4.51 -0.53 15.69
N PHE A 131 5.34 0.49 15.85
CA PHE A 131 5.64 1.05 17.16
C PHE A 131 4.43 1.78 17.77
N GLY A 132 3.64 2.50 16.96
CA GLY A 132 2.39 3.12 17.44
C GLY A 132 1.40 2.08 17.96
N ALA A 133 1.23 0.97 17.24
CA ALA A 133 0.37 -0.12 17.67
C ALA A 133 0.89 -0.82 18.94
N LEU A 134 2.20 -1.04 19.05
CA LEU A 134 2.82 -1.60 20.26
C LEU A 134 2.68 -0.68 21.47
N ILE A 135 2.82 0.64 21.29
CA ILE A 135 2.61 1.61 22.37
C ILE A 135 1.17 1.58 22.86
N ALA A 136 0.18 1.60 21.96
CA ALA A 136 -1.22 1.49 22.36
C ALA A 136 -1.50 0.16 23.09
N MET A 137 -0.97 -0.97 22.60
CA MET A 137 -1.11 -2.28 23.24
C MET A 137 -0.39 -2.39 24.59
N SER A 138 0.66 -1.59 24.82
CA SER A 138 1.38 -1.57 26.09
C SER A 138 0.52 -1.08 27.25
N GLY A 139 -0.64 -0.47 26.97
CA GLY A 139 -1.65 -0.13 27.98
C GLY A 139 -2.05 -1.32 28.87
N PHE A 140 -2.12 -2.54 28.32
CA PHE A 140 -2.43 -3.76 29.09
C PHE A 140 -1.36 -4.13 30.13
N ILE A 141 -0.13 -3.62 29.98
CA ILE A 141 0.98 -3.88 30.91
C ILE A 141 0.93 -2.89 32.08
N THR A 142 0.21 -1.77 31.93
CA THR A 142 0.14 -0.75 32.98
C THR A 142 -0.71 -1.21 34.16
N PRO A 143 -0.43 -0.74 35.39
CA PRO A 143 -1.17 -1.15 36.59
C PRO A 143 -2.67 -0.82 36.57
N GLY A 144 -3.06 0.21 35.79
CA GLY A 144 -4.46 0.61 35.60
C GLY A 144 -5.13 0.00 34.36
N GLY A 145 -4.43 -0.87 33.62
CA GLY A 145 -4.94 -1.48 32.40
C GLY A 145 -5.00 -0.53 31.20
N ALA A 146 -5.62 -1.01 30.12
CA ALA A 146 -5.71 -0.27 28.87
C ALA A 146 -6.82 0.81 28.91
N ALA A 147 -7.01 1.55 27.82
CA ALA A 147 -8.08 2.53 27.68
C ALA A 147 -9.47 1.86 27.82
N ASP A 148 -10.39 2.45 28.59
CA ASP A 148 -11.71 1.89 28.93
C ASP A 148 -12.90 2.72 28.38
N PHE A 149 -12.64 3.83 27.70
CA PHE A 149 -13.65 4.80 27.24
C PHE A 149 -14.24 4.52 25.85
N GLY A 150 -13.90 3.38 25.22
CA GLY A 150 -14.35 2.99 23.88
C GLY A 150 -13.46 3.56 22.76
N TRP A 151 -13.41 2.88 21.61
CA TRP A 151 -12.57 3.28 20.47
C TRP A 151 -12.97 4.63 19.86
N THR A 152 -14.19 5.12 20.14
CA THR A 152 -14.69 6.43 19.70
C THR A 152 -14.13 7.60 20.51
N ALA A 153 -13.59 7.33 21.72
CA ALA A 153 -12.95 8.32 22.57
C ALA A 153 -13.78 9.61 22.77
N TYR A 154 -14.99 9.46 23.31
CA TYR A 154 -15.86 10.62 23.58
C TYR A 154 -15.25 11.52 24.67
N SER A 155 -15.04 12.79 24.31
CA SER A 155 -14.40 13.83 25.14
C SER A 155 -14.82 13.85 26.63
N PRO A 156 -16.11 13.80 27.01
CA PRO A 156 -16.47 13.83 28.42
C PRO A 156 -15.99 12.61 29.23
N LEU A 157 -15.70 11.48 28.58
CA LEU A 157 -15.23 10.25 29.25
C LEU A 157 -13.71 10.08 29.20
N THR A 158 -13.04 10.71 28.23
CA THR A 158 -11.59 10.65 28.04
C THR A 158 -10.81 11.68 28.88
N ASP A 159 -11.51 12.49 29.67
CA ASP A 159 -10.88 13.49 30.52
C ASP A 159 -10.11 12.87 31.69
N ALA A 160 -9.10 13.59 32.19
CA ALA A 160 -8.27 13.16 33.32
C ALA A 160 -9.07 12.88 34.62
N ILE A 161 -10.30 13.39 34.72
CA ILE A 161 -11.20 13.13 35.85
C ILE A 161 -11.90 11.77 35.71
N HIS A 162 -12.25 11.37 34.49
CA HIS A 162 -13.08 10.19 34.22
C HIS A 162 -12.25 8.96 33.84
N SER A 163 -11.11 9.15 33.18
CA SER A 163 -10.15 8.10 32.81
C SER A 163 -8.71 8.53 33.18
N PRO A 164 -8.34 8.59 34.47
CA PRO A 164 -7.00 9.01 34.92
C PRO A 164 -5.89 7.98 34.62
N GLY A 165 -6.20 6.88 33.95
CA GLY A 165 -5.27 5.79 33.67
C GLY A 165 -4.26 6.12 32.57
N VAL A 166 -3.00 5.76 32.80
CA VAL A 166 -1.89 5.89 31.82
C VAL A 166 -2.17 5.11 30.52
N GLY A 167 -3.01 4.07 30.58
CA GLY A 167 -3.45 3.32 29.40
C GLY A 167 -4.16 4.16 28.35
N GLY A 168 -4.94 5.17 28.78
CA GLY A 168 -5.57 6.14 27.87
C GLY A 168 -4.54 7.01 27.15
N ASP A 169 -3.55 7.52 27.87
CA ASP A 169 -2.48 8.35 27.31
C ASP A 169 -1.62 7.57 26.30
N LEU A 170 -1.26 6.32 26.62
CA LEU A 170 -0.54 5.43 25.71
C LEU A 170 -1.34 5.12 24.45
N TRP A 171 -2.66 4.97 24.59
CA TRP A 171 -3.56 4.79 23.45
C TRP A 171 -3.56 6.02 22.55
N ILE A 172 -3.73 7.23 23.10
CA ILE A 172 -3.73 8.49 22.34
C ILE A 172 -2.38 8.67 21.62
N PHE A 173 -1.28 8.49 22.33
CA PHE A 173 0.06 8.66 21.75
C PHE A 173 0.35 7.59 20.69
N GLY A 174 0.00 6.34 20.94
CA GLY A 174 0.16 5.24 19.99
C GLY A 174 -0.61 5.48 18.70
N LEU A 175 -1.83 6.01 18.79
CA LEU A 175 -2.62 6.42 17.63
C LEU A 175 -2.05 7.64 16.91
N GLY A 176 -1.48 8.61 17.64
CA GLY A 176 -0.77 9.73 17.02
C GLY A 176 0.42 9.27 16.16
N VAL A 177 1.23 8.35 16.69
CA VAL A 177 2.39 7.79 16.00
C VAL A 177 1.97 6.92 14.81
N GLY A 178 1.01 6.01 14.99
CA GLY A 178 0.49 5.16 13.92
C GLY A 178 -0.26 5.95 12.83
N GLY A 179 -0.98 6.99 13.24
CA GLY A 179 -1.67 7.92 12.34
C GLY A 179 -0.69 8.69 11.46
N LEU A 180 0.42 9.19 12.02
CA LEU A 180 1.50 9.80 11.24
C LEU A 180 2.05 8.82 10.20
N GLY A 181 2.30 7.56 10.59
CA GLY A 181 2.73 6.52 9.64
C GLY A 181 1.75 6.32 8.48
N THR A 182 0.45 6.34 8.77
CA THR A 182 -0.62 6.20 7.77
C THR A 182 -0.66 7.39 6.81
N ILE A 183 -0.51 8.62 7.32
CA ILE A 183 -0.46 9.84 6.49
C ILE A 183 0.73 9.79 5.53
N LEU A 184 1.91 9.41 6.02
CA LEU A 184 3.11 9.28 5.21
C LEU A 184 2.96 8.20 4.11
N GLY A 185 2.31 7.08 4.43
CA GLY A 185 1.96 6.06 3.45
C GLY A 185 0.98 6.57 2.38
N GLY A 186 0.01 7.40 2.77
CA GLY A 186 -0.93 8.04 1.84
C GLY A 186 -0.24 8.94 0.81
N VAL A 187 0.63 9.83 1.28
CA VAL A 187 1.42 10.74 0.43
C VAL A 187 2.23 9.98 -0.62
N GLN A 188 2.75 8.81 -0.24
CA GLN A 188 3.56 7.99 -1.12
C GLN A 188 2.78 7.36 -2.28
N HIS A 189 1.55 6.91 -2.04
CA HIS A 189 0.72 6.32 -3.08
C HIS A 189 0.09 7.38 -3.99
N ASP A 190 -0.28 8.53 -3.45
CA ASP A 190 -0.83 9.65 -4.22
C ASP A 190 0.17 10.22 -5.24
N HIS A 191 1.39 10.52 -4.78
CA HIS A 191 2.46 11.01 -5.67
C HIS A 191 2.81 10.00 -6.78
N HIS A 192 2.71 8.70 -6.49
CA HIS A 192 3.03 7.66 -7.45
C HIS A 192 1.95 7.50 -8.53
N GLY A 193 0.68 7.66 -8.16
CA GLY A 193 -0.43 7.71 -9.12
C GLY A 193 -0.33 8.91 -10.06
N GLY A 194 0.08 10.08 -9.54
CA GLY A 194 0.20 11.31 -10.32
C GLY A 194 1.33 11.32 -11.36
N LEU A 195 2.48 10.71 -11.05
CA LEU A 195 3.66 10.73 -11.94
C LEU A 195 3.52 9.79 -13.16
N HIS A 196 2.93 8.61 -12.96
CA HIS A 196 2.82 7.61 -14.04
C HIS A 196 1.53 7.70 -14.85
N ALA A 197 0.44 8.27 -14.28
CA ALA A 197 -0.75 8.60 -15.07
C ALA A 197 -0.44 9.63 -16.17
N ARG A 198 0.56 10.50 -15.97
CA ARG A 198 1.07 11.42 -17.01
C ARG A 198 1.93 10.70 -18.05
N ALA A 199 2.88 9.88 -17.60
CA ALA A 199 3.78 9.17 -18.51
C ALA A 199 3.05 8.30 -19.55
N GLY A 200 1.95 7.62 -19.17
CA GLY A 200 1.16 6.83 -20.11
C GLY A 200 0.28 7.62 -21.08
N HIS A 201 0.05 8.91 -20.82
CA HIS A 201 -0.71 9.79 -21.72
C HIS A 201 0.20 10.48 -22.74
N ASP A 202 1.42 10.82 -22.33
CA ASP A 202 2.41 11.54 -23.16
C ASP A 202 3.11 10.63 -24.19
N ASP A 203 3.01 9.30 -24.03
CA ASP A 203 3.58 8.29 -24.95
C ASP A 203 2.60 7.84 -26.05
N VAL A 204 1.38 8.39 -26.10
CA VAL A 204 0.53 8.25 -27.29
C VAL A 204 1.10 9.22 -28.32
N PRO A 205 1.67 8.76 -29.45
CA PRO A 205 2.02 9.66 -30.52
C PRO A 205 0.72 10.37 -30.89
N ASP A 206 0.66 11.69 -30.70
CA ASP A 206 -0.32 12.52 -31.35
C ASP A 206 -0.17 12.21 -32.84
N ALA A 207 -0.98 11.28 -33.32
CA ALA A 207 -1.29 11.21 -34.71
C ALA A 207 -1.97 12.55 -34.95
N ASP A 208 -1.18 13.52 -35.41
CA ASP A 208 -1.61 14.72 -36.07
C ASP A 208 -2.54 14.27 -37.19
N PHE A 209 -3.79 14.04 -36.82
CA PHE A 209 -4.91 14.03 -37.71
C PHE A 209 -5.13 15.51 -38.02
N HIS A 210 -4.20 16.05 -38.81
CA HIS A 210 -4.45 17.16 -39.69
C HIS A 210 -5.67 16.74 -40.52
N LEU A 211 -6.85 17.09 -39.99
CA LEU A 211 -8.03 17.32 -40.77
C LEU A 211 -7.64 18.40 -41.78
N GLU A 212 -7.07 18.00 -42.91
CA GLU A 212 -7.18 18.77 -44.12
C GLU A 212 -8.69 18.94 -44.35
N HIS A 213 -9.19 20.13 -44.00
CA HIS A 213 -10.53 20.55 -44.36
C HIS A 213 -10.63 20.46 -45.89
N PRO A 214 -11.57 19.70 -46.45
CA PRO A 214 -11.83 19.73 -47.89
C PRO A 214 -12.54 21.05 -48.21
N GLY A 215 -11.77 22.13 -48.32
CA GLY A 215 -12.25 23.49 -48.56
C GLY A 215 -11.36 24.32 -49.47
N ASP A 216 -10.09 23.96 -49.65
CA ASP A 216 -9.13 24.77 -50.41
C ASP A 216 -8.94 24.23 -51.83
N LEU A 217 -10.04 24.19 -52.60
CA LEU A 217 -9.97 24.12 -54.07
C LEU A 217 -9.98 25.55 -54.61
N ASP A 218 -8.80 26.04 -54.98
CA ASP A 218 -8.62 27.26 -55.76
C ASP A 218 -9.42 27.16 -57.09
N PRO A 219 -10.42 28.01 -57.33
CA PRO A 219 -11.22 27.96 -58.54
C PRO A 219 -10.56 28.65 -59.75
N GLY A 220 -9.29 29.04 -59.67
CA GLY A 220 -8.64 29.89 -60.69
C GLY A 220 -7.72 29.21 -61.72
N ALA A 221 -7.36 27.93 -61.56
CA ALA A 221 -6.28 27.32 -62.34
C ALA A 221 -6.77 26.42 -63.50
N ALA A 222 -7.65 26.93 -64.34
CA ALA A 222 -7.95 26.31 -65.63
C ALA A 222 -8.28 27.39 -66.65
N ASP A 223 -7.25 27.96 -67.31
CA ASP A 223 -7.35 28.35 -68.72
C ASP A 223 -5.98 28.76 -69.33
N LEU A 224 -5.47 27.84 -70.17
CA LEU A 224 -4.75 28.06 -71.45
C LEU A 224 -3.26 28.54 -71.46
N PRO A 225 -2.54 28.39 -72.60
CA PRO A 225 -2.36 27.19 -73.44
C PRO A 225 -0.88 26.91 -73.80
N ALA A 226 -0.63 25.72 -74.34
CA ALA A 226 0.68 25.25 -74.77
C ALA A 226 1.23 25.97 -76.03
N ALA A 227 2.31 26.72 -75.89
CA ALA A 227 3.24 27.02 -76.98
C ALA A 227 4.63 27.33 -76.42
N ASP A 228 5.64 26.92 -77.20
CA ASP A 228 7.07 27.22 -77.03
C ASP A 228 7.89 26.29 -76.10
N ARG A 229 8.10 25.05 -76.55
CA ARG A 229 9.35 24.33 -76.23
C ARG A 229 10.39 24.69 -77.28
N GLY A 230 11.18 25.72 -76.99
CA GLY A 230 12.26 26.21 -77.83
C GLY A 230 13.55 26.47 -77.05
N ALA A 231 14.34 25.41 -76.85
CA ALA A 231 15.81 25.42 -76.85
C ALA A 231 16.63 26.19 -75.77
N VAL A 232 17.89 25.71 -75.67
CA VAL A 232 19.10 26.35 -75.07
C VAL A 232 19.33 26.03 -73.57
N ARG A 233 20.01 24.94 -73.21
CA ARG A 233 21.47 24.63 -73.30
C ARG A 233 22.31 25.28 -72.18
N SER A 234 22.85 24.42 -71.31
CA SER A 234 24.20 24.47 -70.71
C SER A 234 24.63 25.68 -69.84
N GLY A 235 24.80 25.40 -68.54
CA GLY A 235 26.11 25.51 -67.88
C GLY A 235 26.48 26.83 -67.19
N ARG A 236 26.51 26.82 -65.86
CA ARG A 236 27.69 26.97 -64.99
C ARG A 236 27.28 26.93 -63.53
#